data_AF-A0A378IFX2-F1
#
_entry.id   AF-A0A378IFX2-F1
#
_cell.length_a   1.000
_cell.length_b   1.000
_cell.length_c   1.000
_cell.angle_alpha   90.00
_cell.angle_beta   90.00
_cell.angle_gamma   90.00
#
_symmetry.space_group_name_H-M   'P 1'
#
loop_
_entity.id
_entity.type
_entity.pdbx_description
1 polymer ?
#
loop_
_entity_poly.entity_id
_entity_poly.type
_entity_poly.pdbx_seq_one_letter_code
_entity_poly.pdbx_strand_id
1 'polypeptide(L)'
;MTLITQYEAAVARGEIDDDSLQRGILQHFQRLAEEIKKSNSSWFYPLIKSRIKGIYLYGPVGVGKTYLVDLFYEFLEEKKKARFHFHHFMQQVDAQLRLLQGQKNPLLHIAKKLAKKTRILCFDEFMVHDVAYAMILAELLKALVAHGVILVISSNIPPDDLYRDGVHRKRFLPAITAIKENCEVLCLNEQRDYRVGRAPLLDAYLCPLNQQTSQAMEKQFVLLNSEFQEHGIITIQKRAIPYLKCGIKSIWFAFDILCNLPRSQLDYLELADKFDTIFLSDVPVLTVNHTLQTIMFIHLIDVMYDRGINIIISAEVTAEQLYVEGEMMETFKRTLSRLLEMQSVDYLARHPKRELQQLVSDDSES
;
A
#
# COMPACT_ATOMS: atom_id res chain seq x y z
N MET A 1 -2.01 -26.98 -12.64
CA MET A 1 -0.84 -26.08 -12.66
C MET A 1 -0.38 -25.88 -11.22
N THR A 2 0.92 -25.71 -10.99
CA THR A 2 1.48 -25.35 -9.67
C THR A 2 1.93 -23.89 -9.70
N LEU A 3 2.17 -23.30 -8.53
CA LEU A 3 2.73 -21.94 -8.42
C LEU A 3 4.05 -21.81 -9.16
N ILE A 4 4.90 -22.84 -9.06
CA ILE A 4 6.21 -22.84 -9.73
C ILE A 4 6.06 -22.82 -11.26
N THR A 5 5.05 -23.48 -11.83
CA THR A 5 4.81 -23.44 -13.28
C THR A 5 4.35 -22.06 -13.75
N GLN A 6 3.55 -21.33 -12.96
CA GLN A 6 3.16 -19.95 -13.29
C GLN A 6 4.37 -19.01 -13.25
N TYR A 7 5.22 -19.17 -12.25
CA TYR A 7 6.49 -18.45 -12.13
C TYR A 7 7.41 -18.71 -13.32
N GLU A 8 7.63 -19.99 -13.67
CA GLU A 8 8.46 -20.38 -14.83
C GLU A 8 7.92 -19.83 -16.16
N ALA A 9 6.59 -19.77 -16.31
CA ALA A 9 5.99 -19.17 -17.48
C ALA A 9 6.24 -17.66 -17.56
N ALA A 10 6.23 -16.95 -16.42
CA ALA A 10 6.55 -15.52 -16.37
C ALA A 10 8.04 -15.25 -16.68
N VAL A 11 8.95 -16.09 -16.15
CA VAL A 11 10.38 -16.07 -16.51
C VAL A 11 10.56 -16.30 -18.01
N ALA A 12 9.91 -17.31 -18.59
CA ALA A 12 10.02 -17.63 -20.01
C ALA A 12 9.49 -16.51 -20.93
N ARG A 13 8.50 -15.73 -20.47
CA ARG A 13 7.99 -14.54 -21.17
C ARG A 13 8.87 -13.30 -20.99
N GLY A 14 9.88 -13.34 -20.12
CA GLY A 14 10.74 -12.20 -19.80
C GLY A 14 10.06 -11.12 -18.94
N GLU A 15 8.97 -11.47 -18.25
CA GLU A 15 8.25 -10.55 -17.35
C GLU A 15 9.01 -10.37 -16.02
N ILE A 16 9.75 -11.39 -15.60
CA ILE A 16 10.55 -11.41 -14.36
C ILE A 16 11.90 -12.10 -14.58
N ASP A 17 12.87 -11.77 -13.73
CA ASP A 17 14.15 -12.48 -13.68
C ASP A 17 14.01 -13.74 -12.80
N ASP A 18 14.73 -14.81 -13.17
CA ASP A 18 14.72 -16.06 -12.41
C ASP A 18 15.55 -15.95 -11.12
N ASP A 19 14.92 -16.19 -9.96
CA ASP A 19 15.55 -16.10 -8.65
C ASP A 19 15.31 -17.38 -7.83
N SER A 20 16.42 -18.03 -7.45
CA SER A 20 16.41 -19.26 -6.64
C SER A 20 15.80 -19.08 -5.25
N LEU A 21 15.91 -17.90 -4.63
CA LEU A 21 15.30 -17.62 -3.33
C LEU A 21 13.78 -17.49 -3.47
N GLN A 22 13.32 -16.79 -4.50
CA GLN A 22 11.89 -16.69 -4.81
C GLN A 22 11.30 -18.09 -5.06
N ARG A 23 12.00 -18.96 -5.79
CA ARG A 23 11.63 -20.37 -5.97
C ARG A 23 11.53 -21.13 -4.64
N GLY A 24 12.47 -20.89 -3.72
CA GLY A 24 12.41 -21.45 -2.36
C GLY A 24 11.15 -21.00 -1.62
N ILE A 25 10.85 -19.70 -1.61
CA ILE A 25 9.64 -19.15 -0.99
C ILE A 25 8.36 -19.70 -1.63
N LEU A 26 8.32 -19.88 -2.95
CA LEU A 26 7.17 -20.44 -3.66
C LEU A 26 6.82 -21.87 -3.20
N GLN A 27 7.79 -22.66 -2.73
CA GLN A 27 7.52 -23.98 -2.16
C GLN A 27 6.68 -23.88 -0.87
N HIS A 28 6.95 -22.88 -0.02
CA HIS A 28 6.16 -22.63 1.18
C HIS A 28 4.74 -22.17 0.85
N PHE A 29 4.59 -21.27 -0.15
CA PHE A 29 3.27 -20.85 -0.63
C PHE A 29 2.48 -22.00 -1.26
N GLN A 30 3.14 -22.87 -2.04
CA GLN A 30 2.53 -24.07 -2.61
C GLN A 30 2.05 -25.03 -1.50
N ARG A 31 2.88 -25.28 -0.48
CA ARG A 31 2.50 -26.08 0.70
C ARG A 31 1.26 -25.50 1.39
N LEU A 32 1.25 -24.18 1.63
CA LEU A 32 0.12 -23.50 2.25
C LEU A 32 -1.17 -23.64 1.42
N ALA A 33 -1.09 -23.44 0.09
CA ALA A 33 -2.23 -23.59 -0.81
C ALA A 33 -2.82 -25.02 -0.76
N GLU A 34 -1.97 -26.04 -0.71
CA GLU A 34 -2.38 -27.44 -0.61
C GLU A 34 -3.02 -27.77 0.74
N GLU A 35 -2.48 -27.26 1.85
CA GLU A 35 -3.07 -27.42 3.19
C GLU A 35 -4.47 -26.80 3.26
N ILE A 36 -4.64 -25.60 2.69
CA ILE A 36 -5.93 -24.91 2.60
C ILE A 36 -6.94 -25.75 1.81
N LYS A 37 -6.53 -26.30 0.66
CA LYS A 37 -7.36 -27.15 -0.20
C LYS A 37 -7.77 -28.46 0.49
N LYS A 38 -6.83 -29.15 1.16
CA LYS A 38 -7.10 -30.39 1.93
C LYS A 38 -8.06 -30.14 3.10
N SER A 39 -7.97 -28.99 3.74
CA SER A 39 -8.90 -28.63 4.81
C SER A 39 -10.34 -28.39 4.31
N ASN A 40 -10.57 -28.18 3.01
CA ASN A 40 -11.93 -28.07 2.44
C ASN A 40 -12.57 -29.43 2.15
N SER A 41 -11.76 -30.48 1.92
CA SER A 41 -12.25 -31.83 1.60
C SER A 41 -12.45 -32.74 2.82
N SER A 42 -11.93 -32.36 4.00
CA SER A 42 -12.08 -33.13 5.23
C SER A 42 -13.43 -32.88 5.93
N TRP A 43 -14.51 -33.45 5.41
CA TRP A 43 -15.76 -33.61 6.19
C TRP A 43 -15.76 -34.89 7.05
N PHE A 44 -14.77 -35.79 6.88
CA PHE A 44 -14.77 -37.14 7.48
C PHE A 44 -13.85 -37.38 8.71
N TYR A 45 -13.03 -36.42 9.17
CA TYR A 45 -12.14 -36.62 10.33
C TYR A 45 -12.15 -35.43 11.31
N PRO A 46 -12.87 -35.52 12.45
CA PRO A 46 -13.02 -34.41 13.41
C PRO A 46 -11.96 -34.39 14.52
N LEU A 47 -10.99 -35.31 14.53
CA LEU A 47 -10.00 -35.37 15.60
C LEU A 47 -8.64 -34.83 15.13
N ILE A 48 -8.34 -33.62 15.61
CA ILE A 48 -7.10 -32.84 15.43
C ILE A 48 -7.03 -32.12 14.07
N LYS A 49 -7.84 -31.06 13.90
CA LYS A 49 -7.54 -30.01 12.91
C LYS A 49 -6.29 -29.27 13.40
N SER A 50 -5.12 -29.65 12.89
CA SER A 50 -3.92 -28.83 13.06
C SER A 50 -4.20 -27.44 12.51
N ARG A 51 -3.86 -26.42 13.29
CA ARG A 51 -4.07 -25.03 12.89
C ARG A 51 -3.12 -24.71 11.74
N ILE A 52 -3.67 -24.46 10.55
CA ILE A 52 -2.89 -24.08 9.37
C ILE A 52 -2.17 -22.77 9.69
N LYS A 53 -0.83 -22.80 9.65
CA LYS A 53 -0.02 -21.59 9.82
C LYS A 53 0.00 -20.80 8.52
N GLY A 54 -0.19 -19.49 8.64
CA GLY A 54 0.00 -18.54 7.57
C GLY A 54 1.47 -18.31 7.21
N ILE A 55 1.76 -17.28 6.43
CA ILE A 55 3.12 -16.89 6.04
C ILE A 55 3.34 -15.42 6.39
N TYR A 56 4.50 -15.10 6.96
CA TYR A 56 5.02 -13.74 7.10
C TYR A 56 6.32 -13.66 6.29
N LEU A 57 6.25 -13.05 5.13
CA LEU A 57 7.37 -12.83 4.22
C LEU A 57 7.97 -11.45 4.44
N TYR A 58 9.26 -11.39 4.77
CA TYR A 58 9.96 -10.12 4.92
C TYR A 58 11.28 -10.04 4.16
N GLY A 59 11.67 -8.82 3.82
CA GLY A 59 12.90 -8.51 3.09
C GLY A 59 12.89 -7.09 2.53
N PRO A 60 14.01 -6.56 2.02
CA PRO A 60 14.13 -5.21 1.49
C PRO A 60 13.10 -4.88 0.41
N VAL A 61 12.90 -3.58 0.16
CA VAL A 61 12.15 -3.10 -1.02
C VAL A 61 12.87 -3.57 -2.29
N GLY A 62 12.15 -4.04 -3.30
CA GLY A 62 12.69 -4.46 -4.59
C GLY A 62 12.87 -5.96 -4.78
N VAL A 63 12.71 -6.79 -3.74
CA VAL A 63 13.02 -8.23 -3.81
C VAL A 63 11.86 -9.11 -4.32
N GLY A 64 10.75 -8.51 -4.78
CA GLY A 64 9.63 -9.25 -5.37
C GLY A 64 8.62 -9.84 -4.38
N LYS A 65 8.58 -9.40 -3.11
CA LYS A 65 7.64 -9.92 -2.09
C LYS A 65 6.17 -9.79 -2.52
N THR A 66 5.79 -8.61 -3.02
CA THR A 66 4.44 -8.31 -3.48
C THR A 66 4.05 -9.23 -4.63
N TYR A 67 4.94 -9.42 -5.61
CA TYR A 67 4.76 -10.34 -6.72
C TYR A 67 4.53 -11.79 -6.29
N LEU A 68 5.31 -12.29 -5.31
CA LEU A 68 5.09 -13.64 -4.77
C LEU A 68 3.73 -13.79 -4.07
N VAL A 69 3.29 -12.75 -3.36
CA VAL A 69 1.96 -12.71 -2.75
C VAL A 69 0.86 -12.60 -3.82
N ASP A 70 1.08 -11.88 -4.92
CA ASP A 70 0.19 -11.81 -6.08
C ASP A 70 -0.01 -13.20 -6.69
N LEU A 71 1.08 -13.87 -7.05
CA LEU A 71 1.05 -15.22 -7.61
C LEU A 71 0.28 -16.18 -6.69
N PHE A 72 0.61 -16.19 -5.39
CA PHE A 72 -0.10 -17.02 -4.41
C PHE A 72 -1.59 -16.67 -4.34
N TYR A 73 -1.92 -15.39 -4.25
CA TYR A 73 -3.31 -14.94 -4.13
C TYR A 73 -4.12 -15.34 -5.36
N GLU A 74 -3.59 -15.18 -6.57
CA GLU A 74 -4.25 -15.58 -7.82
C GLU A 74 -4.40 -17.09 -7.94
N PHE A 75 -3.37 -17.84 -7.56
CA PHE A 75 -3.34 -19.30 -7.61
C PHE A 75 -4.38 -19.97 -6.69
N LEU A 76 -4.71 -19.34 -5.56
CA LEU A 76 -5.66 -19.92 -4.59
C LEU A 76 -7.06 -20.12 -5.18
N GLU A 77 -7.55 -21.37 -5.16
CA GLU A 77 -8.94 -21.69 -5.49
C GLU A 77 -9.95 -21.25 -4.41
N GLU A 78 -9.48 -20.90 -3.21
CA GLU A 78 -10.33 -20.44 -2.10
C GLU A 78 -11.03 -19.12 -2.47
N LYS A 79 -12.36 -19.10 -2.37
CA LYS A 79 -13.18 -17.93 -2.67
C LYS A 79 -13.22 -16.94 -1.51
N LYS A 80 -13.12 -17.44 -0.26
CA LYS A 80 -13.07 -16.60 0.94
C LYS A 80 -11.67 -16.08 1.20
N LYS A 81 -11.14 -15.29 0.27
CA LYS A 81 -9.84 -14.61 0.39
C LYS A 81 -10.04 -13.12 0.21
N ALA A 82 -9.28 -12.32 0.95
CA ALA A 82 -9.25 -10.87 0.79
C ALA A 82 -7.81 -10.38 0.94
N ARG A 83 -7.50 -9.27 0.27
CA ARG A 83 -6.17 -8.67 0.27
C ARG A 83 -6.25 -7.17 0.46
N PHE A 84 -5.43 -6.66 1.36
CA PHE A 84 -5.37 -5.24 1.67
C PHE A 84 -3.93 -4.76 1.76
N HIS A 85 -3.69 -3.52 1.35
CA HIS A 85 -2.56 -2.77 1.90
C HIS A 85 -2.84 -2.49 3.38
N PHE A 86 -1.82 -2.62 4.22
CA PHE A 86 -1.98 -2.53 5.67
C PHE A 86 -2.63 -1.22 6.14
N HIS A 87 -2.19 -0.07 5.61
CA HIS A 87 -2.74 1.23 6.02
C HIS A 87 -4.24 1.38 5.68
N HIS A 88 -4.63 0.98 4.48
CA HIS A 88 -6.03 1.03 4.05
C HIS A 88 -6.92 0.12 4.89
N PHE A 89 -6.41 -1.07 5.24
CA PHE A 89 -7.10 -1.95 6.19
C PHE A 89 -7.32 -1.26 7.55
N MET A 90 -6.29 -0.63 8.11
CA MET A 90 -6.38 0.05 9.40
C MET A 90 -7.35 1.24 9.38
N GLN A 91 -7.38 2.01 8.28
CA GLN A 91 -8.36 3.09 8.10
C GLN A 91 -9.80 2.56 8.12
N GLN A 92 -10.07 1.45 7.45
CA GLN A 92 -11.41 0.87 7.42
C GLN A 92 -11.79 0.24 8.77
N VAL A 93 -10.83 -0.37 9.49
CA VAL A 93 -11.05 -0.83 10.87
C VAL A 93 -11.41 0.35 11.77
N ASP A 94 -10.68 1.45 11.68
CA ASP A 94 -10.92 2.66 12.46
C ASP A 94 -12.29 3.28 12.16
N ALA A 95 -12.72 3.29 10.89
CA ALA A 95 -14.08 3.68 10.51
C ALA A 95 -15.15 2.78 11.14
N GLN A 96 -14.97 1.47 11.14
CA GLN A 96 -15.88 0.53 11.79
C GLN A 96 -15.89 0.70 13.32
N LEU A 97 -14.74 0.97 13.94
CA LEU A 97 -14.65 1.25 15.38
C LEU A 97 -15.48 2.48 15.78
N ARG A 98 -15.47 3.54 14.97
CA ARG A 98 -16.32 4.72 15.19
C ARG A 98 -17.81 4.37 15.16
N LEU A 99 -18.25 3.55 14.21
CA LEU A 99 -19.64 3.11 14.12
C LEU A 99 -20.06 2.21 15.29
N LEU A 100 -19.12 1.48 15.88
CA LEU A 100 -19.34 0.58 17.00
C LEU A 100 -19.03 1.23 18.35
N GLN A 101 -18.92 2.57 18.42
CA GLN A 101 -18.70 3.28 19.68
C GLN A 101 -19.77 2.94 20.71
N GLY A 102 -19.34 2.71 21.95
CA GLY A 102 -20.21 2.29 23.06
C GLY A 102 -20.53 0.79 23.09
N GLN A 103 -20.19 0.02 22.06
CA GLN A 103 -20.33 -1.44 22.10
C GLN A 103 -19.18 -2.11 22.85
N LYS A 104 -19.48 -3.22 23.54
CA LYS A 104 -18.46 -4.04 24.21
C LYS A 104 -17.65 -4.83 23.18
N ASN A 105 -16.32 -4.77 23.31
CA ASN A 105 -15.37 -5.51 22.47
C ASN A 105 -15.58 -5.32 20.95
N PRO A 106 -15.54 -4.07 20.44
CA PRO A 106 -15.87 -3.78 19.05
C PRO A 106 -14.91 -4.47 18.05
N LEU A 107 -13.65 -4.66 18.39
CA LEU A 107 -12.69 -5.39 17.56
C LEU A 107 -13.04 -6.86 17.38
N LEU A 108 -13.61 -7.51 18.40
CA LEU A 108 -14.09 -8.89 18.29
C LEU A 108 -15.27 -8.97 17.30
N HIS A 109 -16.16 -7.97 17.33
CA HIS A 109 -17.25 -7.88 16.37
C HIS A 109 -16.73 -7.73 14.93
N ILE A 110 -15.78 -6.81 14.72
CA ILE A 110 -15.13 -6.60 13.41
C ILE A 110 -14.46 -7.89 12.93
N ALA A 111 -13.66 -8.54 13.78
CA ALA A 111 -12.98 -9.79 13.46
C ALA A 111 -13.96 -10.91 13.10
N LYS A 112 -15.05 -11.06 13.86
CA LYS A 112 -16.10 -12.05 13.59
C LYS A 112 -16.79 -11.80 12.25
N LYS A 113 -17.08 -10.53 11.92
CA LYS A 113 -17.70 -10.14 10.65
C LYS A 113 -16.77 -10.45 9.48
N LEU A 114 -15.49 -10.10 9.62
CA LEU A 114 -14.46 -10.36 8.62
C LEU A 114 -14.28 -11.87 8.39
N ALA A 115 -14.16 -12.65 9.47
CA ALA A 115 -13.94 -14.09 9.39
C ALA A 115 -15.09 -14.87 8.70
N LYS A 116 -16.32 -14.33 8.67
CA LYS A 116 -17.43 -14.93 7.90
C LYS A 116 -17.19 -14.90 6.40
N LYS A 117 -16.63 -13.79 5.90
CA LYS A 117 -16.40 -13.51 4.48
C LYS A 117 -14.98 -13.90 4.04
N THR A 118 -14.02 -13.90 4.96
CA THR A 118 -12.59 -14.06 4.67
C THR A 118 -11.97 -15.15 5.54
N ARG A 119 -11.52 -16.22 4.91
CA ARG A 119 -10.72 -17.29 5.52
C ARG A 119 -9.21 -17.01 5.37
N ILE A 120 -8.80 -16.39 4.27
CA ILE A 120 -7.40 -16.02 3.99
C ILE A 120 -7.32 -14.50 3.88
N LEU A 121 -6.54 -13.88 4.76
CA LEU A 121 -6.33 -12.44 4.77
C LEU A 121 -4.88 -12.14 4.41
N CYS A 122 -4.69 -11.56 3.22
CA CYS A 122 -3.40 -11.12 2.73
C CYS A 122 -3.18 -9.64 3.09
N PHE A 123 -2.10 -9.35 3.81
CA PHE A 123 -1.61 -7.99 4.02
C PHE A 123 -0.40 -7.74 3.15
N ASP A 124 -0.48 -6.70 2.34
CA ASP A 124 0.68 -6.12 1.67
C ASP A 124 1.23 -4.97 2.50
N GLU A 125 2.55 -4.78 2.46
CA GLU A 125 3.25 -3.63 3.06
C GLU A 125 2.92 -3.44 4.54
N PHE A 126 2.98 -4.53 5.29
CA PHE A 126 2.67 -4.53 6.71
C PHE A 126 3.73 -3.75 7.49
N MET A 127 3.41 -2.48 7.82
CA MET A 127 4.28 -1.57 8.56
C MET A 127 3.47 -0.77 9.58
N VAL A 128 3.97 -0.73 10.82
CA VAL A 128 3.30 -0.08 11.95
C VAL A 128 4.18 1.04 12.49
N HIS A 129 3.73 2.29 12.32
CA HIS A 129 4.40 3.49 12.83
C HIS A 129 3.53 4.30 13.80
N ASP A 130 2.21 4.11 13.75
CA ASP A 130 1.24 4.85 14.55
C ASP A 130 0.87 4.10 15.85
N VAL A 131 0.84 4.82 16.97
CA VAL A 131 0.53 4.26 18.29
C VAL A 131 -0.91 3.75 18.40
N ALA A 132 -1.88 4.44 17.82
CA ALA A 132 -3.27 4.03 17.83
C ALA A 132 -3.46 2.74 17.03
N TYR A 133 -2.83 2.64 15.86
CA TYR A 133 -2.86 1.41 15.06
C TYR A 133 -2.17 0.25 15.76
N ALA A 134 -1.04 0.48 16.42
CA ALA A 134 -0.36 -0.55 17.18
C ALA A 134 -1.27 -1.17 18.26
N MET A 135 -2.03 -0.34 19.00
CA MET A 135 -2.92 -0.85 20.04
C MET A 135 -4.09 -1.66 19.47
N ILE A 136 -4.71 -1.18 18.40
CA ILE A 136 -5.83 -1.86 17.73
C ILE A 136 -5.39 -3.20 17.15
N LEU A 137 -4.23 -3.21 16.48
CA LEU A 137 -3.77 -4.35 15.71
C LEU A 137 -3.51 -5.58 16.56
N ALA A 138 -2.99 -5.41 17.78
CA ALA A 138 -2.69 -6.51 18.68
C ALA A 138 -3.94 -7.33 19.04
N GLU A 139 -5.03 -6.64 19.38
CA GLU A 139 -6.29 -7.30 19.71
C GLU A 139 -6.99 -7.85 18.46
N LEU A 140 -6.95 -7.10 17.36
CA LEU A 140 -7.60 -7.50 16.11
C LEU A 140 -6.97 -8.76 15.51
N LEU A 141 -5.64 -8.83 15.41
CA LEU A 141 -4.95 -10.03 14.87
C LEU A 141 -5.26 -11.27 15.70
N LYS A 142 -5.23 -11.15 17.03
CA LYS A 142 -5.62 -12.25 17.93
C LYS A 142 -7.05 -12.70 17.70
N ALA A 143 -7.99 -11.76 17.55
CA ALA A 143 -9.39 -12.09 17.29
C ALA A 143 -9.60 -12.76 15.92
N LEU A 144 -8.94 -12.26 14.87
CA LEU A 144 -8.97 -12.86 13.52
C LEU A 144 -8.44 -14.29 13.53
N VAL A 145 -7.29 -14.48 14.16
CA VAL A 145 -6.66 -15.79 14.39
C VAL A 145 -7.60 -16.70 15.18
N ALA A 146 -8.19 -16.24 16.28
CA ALA A 146 -9.14 -17.03 17.06
C ALA A 146 -10.37 -17.46 16.25
N HIS A 147 -10.79 -16.66 15.27
CA HIS A 147 -11.87 -17.00 14.34
C HIS A 147 -11.43 -17.84 13.12
N GLY A 148 -10.18 -18.30 13.09
CA GLY A 148 -9.68 -19.22 12.07
C GLY A 148 -9.22 -18.54 10.77
N VAL A 149 -9.02 -17.22 10.77
CA VAL A 149 -8.42 -16.50 9.64
C VAL A 149 -6.94 -16.86 9.53
N ILE A 150 -6.51 -17.25 8.33
CA ILE A 150 -5.12 -17.54 7.98
C ILE A 150 -4.51 -16.25 7.42
N LEU A 151 -3.36 -15.86 7.97
CA LEU A 151 -2.69 -14.61 7.62
C LEU A 151 -1.58 -14.85 6.60
N VAL A 152 -1.54 -14.05 5.55
CA VAL A 152 -0.39 -13.99 4.64
C VAL A 152 0.09 -12.55 4.60
N ILE A 153 1.32 -12.30 5.04
CA ILE A 153 1.82 -10.95 5.31
C ILE A 153 3.08 -10.73 4.51
N SER A 154 3.17 -9.64 3.76
CA SER A 154 4.42 -9.10 3.21
C SER A 154 4.86 -7.88 4.04
N SER A 155 6.16 -7.76 4.34
CA SER A 155 6.70 -6.60 5.08
C SER A 155 8.15 -6.31 4.72
N ASN A 156 8.58 -5.06 4.88
CA ASN A 156 10.01 -4.71 4.81
C ASN A 156 10.73 -4.91 6.15
N ILE A 157 9.99 -5.24 7.22
CA ILE A 157 10.48 -5.27 8.60
C ILE A 157 10.27 -6.70 9.16
N PRO A 158 11.28 -7.34 9.79
CA PRO A 158 11.06 -8.60 10.48
C PRO A 158 10.08 -8.44 11.65
N PRO A 159 9.34 -9.48 12.06
CA PRO A 159 8.30 -9.34 13.08
C PRO A 159 8.80 -8.72 14.40
N ASP A 160 10.01 -9.07 14.82
CA ASP A 160 10.59 -8.57 16.07
C ASP A 160 10.95 -7.07 16.02
N ASP A 161 11.13 -6.49 14.83
CA ASP A 161 11.41 -5.05 14.66
C ASP A 161 10.16 -4.21 14.35
N LEU A 162 8.98 -4.84 14.22
CA LEU A 162 7.73 -4.10 14.06
C LEU A 162 7.51 -3.17 15.26
N TYR A 163 7.31 -1.88 14.97
CA TYR A 163 7.06 -0.83 15.96
C TYR A 163 8.17 -0.73 17.04
N ARG A 164 9.43 -1.02 16.68
CA ARG A 164 10.58 -1.13 17.61
C ARG A 164 10.80 0.07 18.53
N ASP A 165 10.69 1.27 17.97
CA ASP A 165 10.93 2.52 18.69
C ASP A 165 9.61 3.25 19.01
N GLY A 166 8.49 2.54 18.90
CA GLY A 166 7.16 3.09 19.10
C GLY A 166 6.78 3.31 20.57
N VAL A 167 6.00 4.36 20.82
CA VAL A 167 5.47 4.68 22.15
C VAL A 167 4.62 3.50 22.67
N HIS A 168 4.84 3.09 23.92
CA HIS A 168 4.17 1.94 24.55
C HIS A 168 4.35 0.59 23.83
N ARG A 169 5.48 0.36 23.13
CA ARG A 169 5.77 -0.91 22.43
C ARG A 169 5.46 -2.20 23.19
N LYS A 170 5.60 -2.23 24.52
CA LYS A 170 5.24 -3.40 25.34
C LYS A 170 3.81 -3.89 25.08
N ARG A 171 2.88 -2.98 24.78
CA ARG A 171 1.49 -3.30 24.43
C ARG A 171 1.32 -3.88 23.02
N PHE A 172 2.31 -3.68 22.14
CA PHE A 172 2.36 -4.24 20.79
C PHE A 172 3.02 -5.62 20.71
N LEU A 173 3.88 -5.99 21.67
CA LEU A 173 4.51 -7.33 21.74
C LEU A 173 3.53 -8.50 21.59
N PRO A 174 2.28 -8.44 22.10
CA PRO A 174 1.32 -9.52 21.88
C PRO A 174 0.88 -9.68 20.40
N ALA A 175 0.97 -8.62 19.59
CA ALA A 175 0.75 -8.70 18.13
C ALA A 175 1.88 -9.49 17.46
N ILE A 176 3.14 -9.15 17.81
CA ILE A 176 4.34 -9.86 17.31
C ILE A 176 4.28 -11.33 17.69
N THR A 177 3.89 -11.62 18.93
CA THR A 177 3.71 -13.00 19.42
C THR A 177 2.64 -13.73 18.60
N ALA A 178 1.48 -13.10 18.39
CA ALA A 178 0.41 -13.69 17.58
C ALA A 178 0.88 -13.97 16.13
N ILE A 179 1.66 -13.08 15.52
CA ILE A 179 2.23 -13.32 14.18
C ILE A 179 3.17 -14.54 14.22
N LYS A 180 4.14 -14.59 15.14
CA LYS A 180 5.14 -15.67 15.21
C LYS A 180 4.53 -17.04 15.54
N GLU A 181 3.45 -17.07 16.31
CA GLU A 181 2.74 -18.32 16.63
C GLU A 181 1.92 -18.84 15.45
N ASN A 182 1.37 -17.94 14.63
CA ASN A 182 0.37 -18.26 13.60
C ASN A 182 0.89 -18.19 12.17
N CYS A 183 2.09 -17.68 11.95
CA CYS A 183 2.74 -17.60 10.66
C CYS A 183 4.09 -18.32 10.69
N GLU A 184 4.43 -18.95 9.57
CA GLU A 184 5.82 -19.26 9.25
C GLU A 184 6.51 -17.96 8.81
N VAL A 185 7.63 -17.62 9.46
CA VAL A 185 8.38 -16.38 9.17
C VAL A 185 9.47 -16.70 8.16
N LEU A 186 9.34 -16.14 6.96
CA LEU A 186 10.24 -16.35 5.83
C LEU A 186 10.98 -15.08 5.48
N CYS A 187 12.27 -15.20 5.20
CA CYS A 187 13.13 -14.09 4.82
C CYS A 187 13.48 -14.22 3.34
N LEU A 188 13.24 -13.16 2.57
CA LEU A 188 13.69 -13.00 1.20
C LEU A 188 14.80 -11.95 1.18
N ASN A 189 15.99 -12.39 1.61
CA ASN A 189 17.21 -11.58 1.65
C ASN A 189 18.32 -12.29 0.86
N GLU A 190 18.85 -11.66 -0.18
CA GLU A 190 20.27 -11.81 -0.54
C GLU A 190 20.87 -10.48 -0.99
N GLN A 191 22.20 -10.41 -0.86
CA GLN A 191 23.12 -9.32 -1.20
C GLN A 191 23.17 -8.95 -2.70
N ARG A 192 22.08 -9.13 -3.44
CA ARG A 192 21.93 -8.58 -4.77
C ARG A 192 20.90 -7.48 -4.73
N ASP A 193 21.43 -6.27 -4.57
CA ASP A 193 20.69 -5.06 -4.85
C ASP A 193 20.28 -5.07 -6.32
N TYR A 194 19.07 -5.58 -6.60
CA TYR A 194 18.45 -5.53 -7.94
C TYR A 194 18.23 -4.07 -8.43
N ARG A 195 18.55 -3.06 -7.60
CA ARG A 195 18.61 -1.65 -8.03
C ARG A 195 19.81 -1.37 -8.95
N VAL A 196 20.79 -2.26 -9.05
CA VAL A 196 21.91 -2.11 -9.98
C VAL A 196 21.53 -2.72 -11.34
N GLY A 197 20.81 -1.96 -12.16
CA GLY A 197 20.71 -2.30 -13.58
C GLY A 197 19.55 -1.67 -14.37
N ARG A 198 18.50 -1.20 -13.71
CA ARG A 198 17.43 -0.43 -14.37
C ARG A 198 17.25 0.87 -13.62
N ALA A 199 17.89 1.93 -14.12
CA ALA A 199 17.50 3.28 -13.71
C ALA A 199 15.98 3.39 -13.91
N PRO A 200 15.21 3.85 -12.90
CA PRO A 200 13.80 4.11 -13.12
C PRO A 200 13.67 5.07 -14.30
N LEU A 201 12.69 4.84 -15.19
CA LEU A 201 12.45 5.73 -16.32
C LEU A 201 12.09 7.16 -15.87
N LEU A 202 11.69 7.31 -14.60
CA LEU A 202 11.11 8.49 -13.99
C LEU A 202 11.71 8.73 -12.60
N ASP A 203 12.07 9.98 -12.30
CA ASP A 203 12.44 10.43 -10.97
C ASP A 203 11.21 11.03 -10.30
N ALA A 204 10.68 10.38 -9.26
CA ALA A 204 9.40 10.80 -8.64
C ALA A 204 9.51 12.10 -7.82
N TYR A 205 10.71 12.49 -7.39
CA TYR A 205 10.93 13.70 -6.61
C TYR A 205 12.18 14.44 -7.10
N LEU A 206 11.99 15.63 -7.65
CA LEU A 206 13.03 16.47 -8.22
C LEU A 206 13.26 17.70 -7.36
N CYS A 207 14.48 17.86 -6.87
CA CYS A 207 14.90 18.97 -6.03
C CYS A 207 16.37 19.30 -6.29
N PRO A 208 16.81 20.57 -6.16
CA PRO A 208 15.98 21.75 -5.86
C PRO A 208 15.33 22.34 -7.11
N LEU A 209 14.33 23.23 -6.95
CA LEU A 209 13.75 23.96 -8.07
C LEU A 209 14.81 24.77 -8.82
N ASN A 210 15.10 24.35 -10.05
CA ASN A 210 15.97 25.03 -10.98
C ASN A 210 15.64 24.63 -12.42
N GLN A 211 16.35 25.22 -13.38
CA GLN A 211 16.14 24.93 -14.81
C GLN A 211 16.35 23.45 -15.15
N GLN A 212 17.28 22.75 -14.50
CA GLN A 212 17.56 21.33 -14.73
C GLN A 212 16.38 20.47 -14.27
N THR A 213 15.82 20.71 -13.08
CA THR A 213 14.64 19.97 -12.60
C THR A 213 13.40 20.25 -13.43
N SER A 214 13.22 21.49 -13.90
CA SER A 214 12.11 21.82 -14.82
C SER A 214 12.24 21.09 -16.16
N GLN A 215 13.45 21.03 -16.72
CA GLN A 215 13.71 20.26 -17.94
C GLN A 215 13.52 18.76 -17.73
N ALA A 216 13.88 18.23 -16.56
CA ALA A 216 13.67 16.82 -16.22
C ALA A 216 12.18 16.48 -16.07
N MET A 217 11.38 17.34 -15.40
CA MET A 217 9.91 17.22 -15.35
C MET A 217 9.30 17.17 -16.75
N GLU A 218 9.70 18.12 -17.60
CA GLU A 218 9.24 18.23 -18.98
C GLU A 218 9.56 16.96 -19.79
N LYS A 219 10.81 16.50 -19.71
CA LYS A 219 11.26 15.29 -20.41
C LYS A 219 10.48 14.05 -19.96
N GLN A 220 10.24 13.90 -18.67
CA GLN A 220 9.47 12.78 -18.11
C GLN A 220 8.01 12.83 -18.58
N PHE A 221 7.39 14.01 -18.63
CA PHE A 221 6.02 14.15 -19.12
C PHE A 221 5.91 13.77 -20.61
N VAL A 222 6.82 14.25 -21.45
CA VAL A 222 6.84 13.91 -22.88
C VAL A 222 7.11 12.42 -23.10
N LEU A 223 7.95 11.78 -22.29
CA LEU A 223 8.23 10.35 -22.38
C LEU A 223 6.98 9.48 -22.13
N LEU A 224 6.07 9.94 -21.27
CA LEU A 224 4.84 9.22 -20.92
C LEU A 224 3.68 9.45 -21.90
N ASN A 225 3.76 10.46 -22.76
CA ASN A 225 2.63 10.87 -23.60
C ASN A 225 3.06 11.08 -25.05
N SER A 226 2.50 10.30 -25.97
CA SER A 226 2.67 10.51 -27.41
C SER A 226 1.97 11.78 -27.90
N GLU A 227 0.86 12.15 -27.26
CA GLU A 227 0.08 13.36 -27.53
C GLU A 227 -0.41 13.96 -26.21
N PHE A 228 -0.39 15.29 -26.11
CA PHE A 228 -0.90 16.02 -24.94
C PHE A 228 -1.37 17.43 -25.31
N GLN A 229 -2.23 17.98 -24.46
CA GLN A 229 -2.65 19.37 -24.51
C GLN A 229 -1.89 20.18 -23.47
N GLU A 230 -1.59 21.44 -23.77
CA GLU A 230 -0.96 22.38 -22.82
C GLU A 230 -1.94 23.47 -22.41
N HIS A 231 -1.80 23.96 -21.18
CA HIS A 231 -2.50 25.13 -20.63
C HIS A 231 -4.02 25.10 -20.83
N GLY A 232 -4.65 24.02 -20.39
CA GLY A 232 -6.09 23.81 -20.52
C GLY A 232 -6.82 23.78 -19.18
N ILE A 233 -8.09 23.39 -19.23
CA ILE A 233 -8.96 23.23 -18.05
C ILE A 233 -9.55 21.84 -18.07
N ILE A 234 -9.48 21.16 -16.92
CA ILE A 234 -10.21 19.91 -16.67
C ILE A 234 -11.35 20.15 -15.70
N THR A 235 -12.49 19.51 -15.95
CA THR A 235 -13.61 19.51 -15.01
C THR A 235 -13.48 18.33 -14.05
N ILE A 236 -13.37 18.64 -12.77
CA ILE A 236 -13.31 17.69 -11.64
C ILE A 236 -14.34 18.14 -10.60
N GLN A 237 -15.21 17.26 -10.15
CA GLN A 237 -16.27 17.51 -9.18
C GLN A 237 -17.10 18.75 -9.54
N LYS A 238 -17.40 18.92 -10.83
CA LYS A 238 -18.11 20.07 -11.43
C LYS A 238 -17.37 21.41 -11.33
N ARG A 239 -16.07 21.39 -11.06
CA ARG A 239 -15.20 22.57 -10.94
C ARG A 239 -14.16 22.55 -12.05
N ALA A 240 -13.92 23.72 -12.63
CA ALA A 240 -12.80 23.95 -13.53
C ALA A 240 -11.48 23.97 -12.74
N ILE A 241 -10.51 23.17 -13.17
CA ILE A 241 -9.14 23.16 -12.64
C ILE A 241 -8.20 23.39 -13.82
N PRO A 242 -7.41 24.49 -13.84
CA PRO A 242 -6.42 24.69 -14.89
C PRO A 242 -5.28 23.67 -14.73
N TYR A 243 -4.80 23.11 -15.83
CA TYR A 243 -3.63 22.23 -15.86
C TYR A 243 -2.55 22.82 -16.74
N LEU A 244 -1.29 22.48 -16.46
CA LEU A 244 -0.16 22.85 -17.31
C LEU A 244 -0.09 21.96 -18.54
N LYS A 245 -0.20 20.63 -18.36
CA LYS A 245 -0.29 19.67 -19.46
C LYS A 245 -1.23 18.52 -19.13
N CYS A 246 -1.89 17.97 -20.13
CA CYS A 246 -2.80 16.82 -19.99
C CYS A 246 -2.61 15.86 -21.15
N GLY A 247 -2.15 14.65 -20.85
CA GLY A 247 -2.16 13.53 -21.78
C GLY A 247 -3.35 12.60 -21.52
N ILE A 248 -3.29 11.39 -22.08
CA ILE A 248 -4.38 10.40 -21.97
C ILE A 248 -4.49 9.84 -20.56
N LYS A 249 -3.35 9.52 -19.94
CA LYS A 249 -3.27 8.88 -18.61
C LYS A 249 -2.40 9.64 -17.61
N SER A 250 -1.92 10.81 -17.98
CA SER A 250 -1.19 11.68 -17.07
C SER A 250 -1.64 13.13 -17.16
N ILE A 251 -1.52 13.85 -16.05
CA ILE A 251 -1.88 15.26 -15.96
C ILE A 251 -0.89 16.00 -15.07
N TRP A 252 -0.62 17.26 -15.41
CA TRP A 252 0.35 18.10 -14.72
C TRP A 252 -0.31 19.38 -14.20
N PHE A 253 -0.20 19.61 -12.90
CA PHE A 253 -0.63 20.82 -12.22
C PHE A 253 0.54 21.58 -11.56
N ALA A 254 0.39 22.89 -11.41
CA ALA A 254 1.18 23.67 -10.46
C ALA A 254 0.67 23.46 -9.03
N PHE A 255 1.56 23.54 -8.04
CA PHE A 255 1.23 23.32 -6.62
C PHE A 255 0.11 24.24 -6.11
N ASP A 256 0.18 25.52 -6.44
CA ASP A 256 -0.77 26.56 -6.00
C ASP A 256 -2.19 26.41 -6.58
N ILE A 257 -2.33 25.63 -7.67
CA ILE A 257 -3.62 25.26 -8.25
C ILE A 257 -4.22 24.04 -7.54
N LEU A 258 -3.41 23.01 -7.32
CA LEU A 258 -3.90 21.72 -6.85
C LEU A 258 -3.97 21.62 -5.32
N CYS A 259 -3.13 22.37 -4.59
CA CYS A 259 -3.07 22.38 -3.13
C CYS A 259 -3.61 23.71 -2.56
N ASN A 260 -4.77 24.15 -3.03
CA ASN A 260 -5.40 25.40 -2.60
C ASN A 260 -6.93 25.29 -2.54
N LEU A 261 -7.61 26.24 -1.91
CA LEU A 261 -9.07 26.28 -1.93
C LEU A 261 -9.59 26.64 -3.34
N PRO A 262 -10.75 26.11 -3.76
CA PRO A 262 -11.70 25.30 -3.00
C PRO A 262 -11.50 23.78 -3.16
N ARG A 263 -10.28 23.27 -3.40
CA ARG A 263 -10.05 21.83 -3.59
C ARG A 263 -10.50 21.02 -2.36
N SER A 264 -10.75 19.73 -2.57
CA SER A 264 -11.21 18.78 -1.56
C SER A 264 -10.68 17.39 -1.87
N GLN A 265 -10.76 16.48 -0.90
CA GLN A 265 -10.34 15.09 -1.09
C GLN A 265 -11.12 14.39 -2.22
N LEU A 266 -12.39 14.77 -2.48
CA LEU A 266 -13.17 14.23 -3.59
C LEU A 266 -12.60 14.63 -4.95
N ASP A 267 -12.01 15.83 -5.06
CA ASP A 267 -11.35 16.24 -6.30
C ASP A 267 -10.14 15.32 -6.57
N TYR A 268 -9.37 14.98 -5.55
CA TYR A 268 -8.22 14.08 -5.68
C TYR A 268 -8.62 12.64 -6.01
N LEU A 269 -9.73 12.15 -5.45
CA LEU A 269 -10.25 10.82 -5.77
C LEU A 269 -10.66 10.71 -7.24
N GLU A 270 -11.38 11.71 -7.77
CA GLU A 270 -11.76 11.71 -9.19
C GLU A 270 -10.52 11.85 -10.11
N LEU A 271 -9.51 12.62 -9.70
CA LEU A 271 -8.24 12.67 -10.43
C LEU A 271 -7.56 11.29 -10.48
N ALA A 272 -7.53 10.57 -9.36
CA ALA A 272 -6.97 9.22 -9.28
C ALA A 272 -7.81 8.19 -10.07
N ASP A 273 -9.10 8.42 -10.29
CA ASP A 273 -9.93 7.57 -11.16
C ASP A 273 -9.61 7.78 -12.66
N LYS A 274 -9.20 8.99 -13.04
CA LYS A 274 -8.96 9.37 -14.44
C LYS A 274 -7.53 9.13 -14.90
N PHE A 275 -6.55 9.38 -14.03
CA PHE A 275 -5.14 9.41 -14.37
C PHE A 275 -4.33 8.35 -13.61
N ASP A 276 -3.35 7.79 -14.28
CA ASP A 276 -2.43 6.79 -13.74
C ASP A 276 -1.14 7.47 -13.23
N THR A 277 -0.86 8.71 -13.65
CA THR A 277 0.28 9.52 -13.18
C THR A 277 -0.08 11.00 -13.05
N ILE A 278 0.30 11.63 -11.95
CA ILE A 278 0.10 13.07 -11.71
C ILE A 278 1.45 13.75 -11.53
N PHE A 279 1.67 14.84 -12.27
CA PHE A 279 2.81 15.74 -12.09
C PHE A 279 2.38 16.95 -11.26
N LEU A 280 3.20 17.31 -10.29
CA LEU A 280 2.99 18.45 -9.41
C LEU A 280 4.27 19.29 -9.38
N SER A 281 4.26 20.45 -10.05
CA SER A 281 5.43 21.32 -10.05
C SER A 281 5.38 22.40 -8.99
N ASP A 282 6.58 22.88 -8.66
CA ASP A 282 6.83 24.11 -7.92
C ASP A 282 6.29 24.06 -6.49
N VAL A 283 6.50 22.92 -5.82
CA VAL A 283 6.15 22.76 -4.41
C VAL A 283 7.11 23.59 -3.55
N PRO A 284 6.63 24.62 -2.84
CA PRO A 284 7.48 25.47 -2.03
C PRO A 284 7.83 24.81 -0.70
N VAL A 285 8.78 25.37 0.03
CA VAL A 285 8.93 25.05 1.47
C VAL A 285 7.62 25.37 2.20
N LEU A 286 7.03 24.36 2.84
CA LEU A 286 5.82 24.53 3.64
C LEU A 286 6.22 25.01 5.03
N THR A 287 5.66 26.15 5.44
CA THR A 287 5.90 26.76 6.76
C THR A 287 4.62 26.77 7.57
N VAL A 288 4.68 27.26 8.81
CA VAL A 288 3.50 27.44 9.68
C VAL A 288 2.42 28.35 9.06
N ASN A 289 2.76 29.17 8.06
CA ASN A 289 1.82 30.03 7.35
C ASN A 289 1.09 29.31 6.20
N HIS A 290 1.47 28.08 5.88
CA HIS A 290 0.93 27.28 4.78
C HIS A 290 0.02 26.14 5.28
N THR A 291 -0.67 26.32 6.42
CA THR A 291 -1.47 25.24 7.04
C THR A 291 -2.50 24.63 6.09
N LEU A 292 -3.25 25.47 5.36
CA LEU A 292 -4.27 24.96 4.41
C LEU A 292 -3.63 24.19 3.25
N GLN A 293 -2.56 24.72 2.66
CA GLN A 293 -1.83 24.07 1.57
C GLN A 293 -1.20 22.75 2.04
N THR A 294 -0.70 22.71 3.27
CA THR A 294 -0.14 21.51 3.90
C THR A 294 -1.21 20.43 4.08
N ILE A 295 -2.39 20.79 4.60
CA ILE A 295 -3.53 19.85 4.71
C ILE A 295 -3.91 19.29 3.34
N MET A 296 -3.99 20.15 2.33
CA MET A 296 -4.36 19.74 0.98
C MET A 296 -3.31 18.86 0.32
N PHE A 297 -2.03 19.16 0.51
CA PHE A 297 -0.93 18.33 0.07
C PHE A 297 -0.95 16.96 0.76
N ILE A 298 -1.17 16.90 2.08
CA ILE A 298 -1.35 15.64 2.82
C ILE A 298 -2.49 14.82 2.20
N HIS A 299 -3.65 15.42 1.96
CA HIS A 299 -4.78 14.72 1.34
C HIS A 299 -4.49 14.23 -0.08
N LEU A 300 -3.77 15.02 -0.87
CA LEU A 300 -3.35 14.66 -2.23
C LEU A 300 -2.45 13.41 -2.17
N ILE A 301 -1.37 13.46 -1.39
CA ILE A 301 -0.42 12.34 -1.26
C ILE A 301 -1.12 11.10 -0.72
N ASP A 302 -2.00 11.26 0.27
CA ASP A 302 -2.76 10.15 0.85
C ASP A 302 -3.61 9.45 -0.23
N VAL A 303 -4.35 10.20 -1.05
CA VAL A 303 -5.16 9.63 -2.13
C VAL A 303 -4.30 8.97 -3.20
N MET A 304 -3.23 9.63 -3.66
CA MET A 304 -2.37 9.06 -4.71
C MET A 304 -1.69 7.78 -4.25
N TYR A 305 -1.19 7.78 -3.02
CA TYR A 305 -0.60 6.60 -2.39
C TYR A 305 -1.62 5.46 -2.27
N ASP A 306 -2.79 5.74 -1.72
CA ASP A 306 -3.82 4.71 -1.46
C ASP A 306 -4.40 4.12 -2.76
N ARG A 307 -4.40 4.89 -3.85
CA ARG A 307 -4.86 4.46 -5.19
C ARG A 307 -3.73 3.88 -6.08
N GLY A 308 -2.49 3.91 -5.62
CA GLY A 308 -1.34 3.47 -6.40
C GLY A 308 -1.08 4.34 -7.64
N ILE A 309 -1.41 5.63 -7.56
CA ILE A 309 -1.12 6.61 -8.61
C ILE A 309 0.32 7.07 -8.46
N ASN A 310 1.04 7.12 -9.57
CA ASN A 310 2.39 7.68 -9.59
C ASN A 310 2.30 9.19 -9.44
N ILE A 311 3.04 9.77 -8.50
CA ILE A 311 3.19 11.22 -8.38
C ILE A 311 4.64 11.61 -8.68
N ILE A 312 4.81 12.59 -9.55
CA ILE A 312 6.11 13.17 -9.89
C ILE A 312 6.11 14.62 -9.44
N ILE A 313 7.00 14.97 -8.52
CA ILE A 313 7.00 16.25 -7.82
C ILE A 313 8.28 17.02 -8.12
N SER A 314 8.20 18.32 -8.44
CA SER A 314 9.33 19.23 -8.28
C SER A 314 9.15 20.12 -7.04
N ALA A 315 10.19 20.21 -6.21
CA ALA A 315 10.14 20.92 -4.94
C ALA A 315 11.38 21.75 -4.64
N GLU A 316 11.22 22.79 -3.82
CA GLU A 316 12.32 23.70 -3.44
C GLU A 316 13.39 23.01 -2.60
N VAL A 317 12.98 22.05 -1.79
CA VAL A 317 13.81 21.34 -0.82
C VAL A 317 13.55 19.84 -0.86
N THR A 318 14.39 19.06 -0.19
CA THR A 318 14.20 17.62 -0.02
C THR A 318 12.89 17.31 0.71
N ALA A 319 12.35 16.10 0.52
CA ALA A 319 11.09 15.70 1.15
C ALA A 319 11.14 15.83 2.68
N GLU A 320 12.29 15.50 3.30
CA GLU A 320 12.56 15.60 4.73
C GLU A 320 12.54 17.05 5.25
N GLN A 321 12.86 18.01 4.37
CA GLN A 321 12.90 19.43 4.69
C GLN A 321 11.63 20.17 4.26
N LEU A 322 10.68 19.49 3.61
CA LEU A 322 9.51 20.12 3.00
C LEU A 322 8.57 20.74 4.03
N TYR A 323 8.45 20.14 5.22
CA TYR A 323 7.69 20.65 6.35
C TYR A 323 8.32 20.17 7.66
N VAL A 324 8.99 21.08 8.37
CA VAL A 324 9.80 20.78 9.57
C VAL A 324 9.17 21.27 10.87
N GLU A 325 8.20 22.18 10.80
CA GLU A 325 7.51 22.74 11.96
C GLU A 325 6.06 23.17 11.62
N GLY A 326 5.18 23.11 12.63
CA GLY A 326 3.79 23.57 12.55
C GLY A 326 2.76 22.53 13.03
N GLU A 327 1.48 22.92 12.99
CA GLU A 327 0.37 22.14 13.59
C GLU A 327 0.18 20.75 12.96
N MET A 328 0.57 20.58 11.69
CA MET A 328 0.36 19.34 10.96
C MET A 328 1.53 18.34 11.08
N MET A 329 2.54 18.62 11.91
CA MET A 329 3.81 17.86 11.92
C MET A 329 3.62 16.36 12.16
N GLU A 330 2.78 15.98 13.12
CA GLU A 330 2.53 14.57 13.40
C GLU A 330 1.87 13.84 12.23
N THR A 331 0.92 14.50 11.54
CA THR A 331 0.30 13.94 10.33
C THR A 331 1.29 13.90 9.17
N PHE A 332 2.13 14.93 9.03
CA PHE A 332 3.08 15.07 7.94
C PHE A 332 4.18 14.00 7.98
N LYS A 333 4.58 13.49 9.17
CA LYS A 333 5.52 12.35 9.26
C LYS A 333 5.06 11.14 8.45
N ARG A 334 3.75 10.87 8.43
CA ARG A 334 3.16 9.80 7.60
C ARG A 334 3.25 10.13 6.11
N THR A 335 2.95 11.38 5.75
CA THR A 335 3.09 11.88 4.36
C THR A 335 4.53 11.79 3.87
N LEU A 336 5.52 12.13 4.71
CA LEU A 336 6.93 11.97 4.40
C LEU A 336 7.28 10.51 4.11
N SER A 337 6.86 9.58 4.97
CA SER A 337 7.09 8.15 4.74
C SER A 337 6.51 7.69 3.40
N ARG A 338 5.31 8.16 3.04
CA ARG A 338 4.68 7.87 1.74
C ARG A 338 5.47 8.45 0.58
N LEU A 339 5.87 9.72 0.66
CA LEU A 339 6.70 10.37 -0.37
C LEU A 339 8.01 9.64 -0.63
N LEU A 340 8.67 9.15 0.41
CA LEU A 340 9.91 8.37 0.27
C LEU A 340 9.64 7.00 -0.37
N GLU A 341 8.52 6.36 -0.03
CA GLU A 341 8.14 5.09 -0.64
C GLU A 341 7.73 5.23 -2.11
N MET A 342 7.02 6.31 -2.45
CA MET A 342 6.57 6.62 -3.82
C MET A 342 7.74 6.84 -4.79
N GLN A 343 8.94 7.12 -4.28
CA GLN A 343 10.18 7.19 -5.07
C GLN A 343 10.80 5.83 -5.39
N SER A 344 10.30 4.74 -4.79
CA SER A 344 10.85 3.41 -5.06
C SER A 344 10.46 2.90 -6.45
N VAL A 345 11.38 2.13 -7.06
CA VAL A 345 11.13 1.45 -8.35
C VAL A 345 9.89 0.56 -8.28
N ASP A 346 9.69 -0.12 -7.14
CA ASP A 346 8.51 -0.95 -6.90
C ASP A 346 7.22 -0.15 -6.99
N TYR A 347 7.18 1.03 -6.36
CA TYR A 347 6.01 1.90 -6.40
C TYR A 347 5.74 2.39 -7.82
N LEU A 348 6.77 2.87 -8.52
CA LEU A 348 6.65 3.39 -9.89
C LEU A 348 6.21 2.32 -10.91
N ALA A 349 6.54 1.06 -10.64
CA ALA A 349 6.11 -0.09 -11.44
C ALA A 349 4.70 -0.60 -11.10
N ARG A 350 4.04 -0.08 -10.05
CA ARG A 350 2.67 -0.51 -9.69
C ARG A 350 1.67 -0.10 -10.77
N HIS A 351 0.69 -0.96 -11.00
CA HIS A 351 -0.50 -0.58 -11.74
C HIS A 351 -1.53 0.09 -10.81
N PRO A 352 -2.14 1.23 -11.22
CA PRO A 352 -3.20 1.88 -10.48
C PRO A 352 -4.33 0.95 -10.08
N LYS A 353 -4.71 0.95 -8.80
CA LYS A 353 -5.81 0.12 -8.29
C LYS A 353 -7.11 0.88 -8.47
N ARG A 354 -7.87 0.49 -9.49
CA ARG A 354 -9.21 1.07 -9.78
C ARG A 354 -10.34 0.48 -8.92
N GLU A 355 -10.10 -0.66 -8.26
CA GLU A 355 -11.05 -1.26 -7.32
C GLU A 355 -10.45 -1.35 -5.90
N LEU A 356 -11.09 -0.69 -4.94
CA LEU A 356 -10.79 -0.82 -3.52
C LEU A 356 -11.58 -2.00 -2.95
N GLN A 357 -10.89 -3.02 -2.45
CA GLN A 357 -11.56 -4.02 -1.61
C GLN A 357 -12.04 -3.35 -0.31
N GLN A 358 -13.34 -3.44 -0.03
CA GLN A 358 -13.94 -2.98 1.21
C GLN A 358 -14.01 -4.13 2.22
N LEU A 359 -13.67 -3.86 3.47
CA LEU A 359 -13.76 -4.80 4.60
C LEU A 359 -15.20 -5.30 4.80
N VAL A 360 -16.16 -4.45 4.44
CA VAL A 360 -17.58 -4.67 4.60
C VAL A 360 -18.26 -3.96 3.43
N SER A 361 -18.81 -4.72 2.49
CA SER A 361 -19.93 -4.22 1.70
C SER A 361 -21.10 -4.02 2.66
N ASP A 362 -21.77 -2.86 2.60
CA ASP A 362 -23.05 -2.69 3.28
C ASP A 362 -23.98 -3.79 2.80
N ASP A 363 -24.26 -4.76 3.66
CA ASP A 363 -25.36 -5.70 3.44
C ASP A 363 -26.65 -4.92 3.77
N SER A 364 -26.93 -3.90 2.96
CA SER A 364 -28.22 -3.19 2.91
C SER A 364 -28.95 -3.66 1.66
N GLU A 365 -29.31 -4.94 1.62
CA GLU A 365 -30.38 -5.47 0.78
C GLU A 365 -30.70 -6.90 1.23
N SER A 366 -31.68 -6.98 2.13
CA SER A 366 -32.54 -8.16 2.32
C SER A 366 -33.96 -7.66 2.51
#